data_AF-A0A947ENY5-F1
#
_entry.id   AF-A0A947ENY5-F1
#
_cell.length_a   1.000
_cell.length_b   1.000
_cell.length_c   1.000
_cell.angle_alpha   90.00
_cell.angle_beta   90.00
_cell.angle_gamma   90.00
#
_symmetry.space_group_name_H-M   'P 1'
#
loop_
_entity.id
_entity.type
_entity.pdbx_description
1 polymer ?
#
loop_
_entity_poly.entity_id
_entity_poly.type
_entity_poly.pdbx_seq_one_letter_code
_entity_poly.pdbx_strand_id
1 'polypeptide(L)'
;MRSIILLFFVLILSSCGEVKQSNVESESNREISVANLKEANISSGQLFRIQKFPSEFIEDRAVDIWLPDGYSQDQKYAVLYMHDGQMLFDSTSTWNKQEWQVDEVASKLMKSNKVQEFIVVAPHNISEIRHSDYFPQKPFESLPKKTQDSIFAEAKQNNISFTKLNSD
;
A
#
# COMPACT_ATOMS: atom_id res chain seq x y z
N MET A 1 79.84 -12.77 -16.60
CA MET A 1 79.22 -12.85 -17.94
C MET A 1 77.78 -13.36 -17.78
N ARG A 2 76.84 -12.67 -18.44
CA ARG A 2 75.46 -13.07 -18.83
C ARG A 2 74.37 -13.15 -17.76
N SER A 3 73.50 -12.13 -17.83
CA SER A 3 72.13 -12.04 -17.33
C SER A 3 71.20 -13.14 -17.87
N ILE A 4 70.13 -13.45 -17.13
CA ILE A 4 68.75 -13.60 -17.65
C ILE A 4 67.75 -13.27 -16.51
N ILE A 5 66.72 -12.55 -16.90
CA ILE A 5 65.63 -11.91 -16.15
C ILE A 5 64.43 -12.89 -16.06
N LEU A 6 63.63 -12.80 -14.98
CA LEU A 6 62.13 -12.83 -14.91
C LEU A 6 61.72 -13.25 -13.47
N LEU A 7 61.29 -12.36 -12.57
CA LEU A 7 60.01 -11.63 -12.51
C LEU A 7 58.80 -12.56 -12.29
N PHE A 8 58.50 -12.89 -11.02
CA PHE A 8 57.17 -13.31 -10.55
C PHE A 8 57.05 -12.90 -9.07
N PHE A 9 56.53 -11.69 -8.83
CA PHE A 9 55.14 -11.44 -8.41
C PHE A 9 54.89 -11.78 -6.94
N VAL A 10 54.96 -10.73 -6.13
CA VAL A 10 54.44 -10.64 -4.77
C VAL A 10 52.96 -11.01 -4.79
N LEU A 11 52.59 -12.08 -4.08
CA LEU A 11 51.20 -12.42 -3.76
C LEU A 11 51.16 -12.78 -2.27
N ILE A 12 51.21 -11.73 -1.44
CA ILE A 12 50.87 -11.79 -0.03
C ILE A 12 49.35 -11.97 0.03
N LEU A 13 48.93 -13.20 0.35
CA LEU A 13 47.55 -13.56 0.64
C LEU A 13 47.11 -12.92 1.97
N SER A 14 46.67 -11.67 1.92
CA SER A 14 45.80 -11.11 2.95
C SER A 14 44.35 -11.47 2.60
N SER A 15 43.94 -12.69 2.94
CA SER A 15 42.53 -13.10 2.91
C SER A 15 41.84 -12.60 4.17
N CYS A 16 41.57 -11.30 4.22
CA CYS A 16 40.46 -10.76 5.01
C CYS A 16 39.29 -10.62 4.05
N GLY A 17 38.25 -11.43 4.23
CA GLY A 17 37.01 -11.26 3.50
C GLY A 17 36.45 -9.87 3.78
N GLU A 18 36.32 -9.05 2.74
CA GLU A 18 35.53 -7.84 2.78
C GLU A 18 34.08 -8.24 3.10
N VAL A 19 33.64 -7.96 4.32
CA VAL A 19 32.21 -7.86 4.61
C VAL A 19 31.73 -6.68 3.79
N LYS A 20 31.04 -6.98 2.69
CA LYS A 20 30.29 -6.01 1.90
C LYS A 20 29.24 -5.42 2.84
N GLN A 21 29.57 -4.27 3.42
CA GLN A 21 28.61 -3.41 4.08
C GLN A 21 27.71 -2.88 2.95
N SER A 22 26.66 -3.64 2.65
CA SER A 22 25.56 -3.13 1.83
C SER A 22 25.04 -1.91 2.57
N ASN A 23 25.22 -0.74 1.98
CA ASN A 23 24.49 0.46 2.34
C ASN A 23 23.01 0.13 2.17
N VAL A 24 22.38 -0.34 3.24
CA VAL A 24 20.93 -0.24 3.41
C VAL A 24 20.69 1.23 3.69
N GLU A 25 20.51 2.01 2.63
CA GLU A 25 19.88 3.31 2.76
C GLU A 25 18.50 3.08 3.36
N SER A 26 18.37 3.40 4.65
CA SER A 26 17.12 3.34 5.39
C SER A 26 16.11 4.26 4.72
N GLU A 27 15.06 3.68 4.13
CA GLU A 27 13.91 4.42 3.58
C GLU A 27 13.05 5.12 4.66
N SER A 28 13.51 5.16 5.91
CA SER A 28 12.76 5.62 7.08
C SER A 28 12.66 7.15 7.23
N ASN A 29 12.77 7.92 6.15
CA ASN A 29 12.73 9.39 6.21
C ASN A 29 11.99 10.06 5.04
N ARG A 30 11.08 9.35 4.34
CA ARG A 30 10.17 10.00 3.40
C ARG A 30 9.13 10.79 4.19
N GLU A 31 9.18 12.12 4.09
CA GLU A 31 8.18 13.00 4.70
C GLU A 31 6.79 12.72 4.11
N ILE A 32 5.84 12.32 4.96
CA ILE A 32 4.46 12.02 4.53
C ILE A 32 3.70 13.34 4.42
N SER A 33 3.36 13.73 3.20
CA SER A 33 2.50 14.90 2.95
C SER A 33 1.02 14.52 3.06
N VAL A 34 0.29 15.25 3.91
CA VAL A 34 -1.15 15.08 4.13
C VAL A 34 -1.88 16.31 3.59
N ALA A 35 -2.73 16.11 2.58
CA ALA A 35 -3.55 17.16 2.00
C ALA A 35 -4.98 17.11 2.58
N ASN A 36 -5.54 18.27 2.94
CA ASN A 36 -6.97 18.38 3.26
C ASN A 36 -7.78 18.58 1.97
N LEU A 37 -8.71 17.68 1.68
CA LEU A 37 -9.56 17.70 0.49
C LEU A 37 -10.82 18.55 0.72
N LYS A 38 -10.63 19.87 0.88
CA LYS A 38 -11.73 20.81 1.18
C LYS A 38 -12.82 20.88 0.12
N GLU A 39 -12.48 20.58 -1.12
CA GLU A 39 -13.39 20.60 -2.27
C GLU A 39 -14.05 19.23 -2.51
N ALA A 40 -13.77 18.22 -1.68
CA ALA A 40 -14.44 16.93 -1.78
C ALA A 40 -15.92 17.08 -1.46
N ASN A 41 -16.78 16.49 -2.27
CA ASN A 41 -18.21 16.52 -2.05
C ASN A 41 -18.62 15.45 -1.01
N ILE A 42 -18.48 15.79 0.26
CA ILE A 42 -18.87 14.94 1.40
C ILE A 42 -20.02 15.58 2.18
N SER A 43 -20.85 14.78 2.83
CA SER A 43 -21.97 15.26 3.65
C SER A 43 -21.56 15.85 4.99
N SER A 44 -20.48 15.34 5.60
CA SER A 44 -20.06 15.71 6.96
C SER A 44 -18.60 15.32 7.24
N GLY A 45 -17.98 15.98 8.21
CA GLY A 45 -16.61 15.71 8.63
C GLY A 45 -15.56 16.40 7.78
N GLN A 46 -14.35 15.85 7.80
CA GLN A 46 -13.20 16.33 7.04
C GLN A 46 -12.49 15.16 6.38
N LEU A 47 -12.12 15.33 5.11
CA LEU A 47 -11.40 14.33 4.34
C LEU A 47 -9.96 14.79 4.10
N PHE A 48 -9.01 13.92 4.41
CA PHE A 48 -7.60 14.12 4.16
C PHE A 48 -7.07 13.01 3.26
N ARG A 49 -6.06 13.31 2.44
CA ARG A 49 -5.40 12.34 1.56
C ARG A 49 -3.90 12.38 1.73
N ILE A 50 -3.32 11.20 1.86
CA ILE A 50 -1.89 10.96 1.64
C ILE A 50 -1.78 10.34 0.25
N GLN A 51 -1.15 11.03 -0.70
CA GLN A 51 -1.18 10.61 -2.11
C GLN A 51 -0.35 9.35 -2.40
N LYS A 52 0.77 9.18 -1.68
CA LYS A 52 1.69 8.05 -1.80
C LYS A 52 2.13 7.63 -0.40
N PHE A 53 1.28 6.87 0.28
CA PHE A 53 1.60 6.33 1.60
C PHE A 53 2.65 5.23 1.41
N PRO A 54 3.85 5.35 2.00
CA PRO A 54 4.93 4.39 1.81
C PRO A 54 4.67 3.08 2.56
N SER A 55 5.12 1.95 2.02
CA SER A 55 5.09 0.65 2.70
C SER A 55 6.28 -0.23 2.30
N GLU A 56 6.81 -0.99 3.25
CA GLU A 56 7.86 -1.98 3.00
C GLU A 56 7.31 -3.28 2.36
N PHE A 57 6.00 -3.49 2.42
CA PHE A 57 5.37 -4.77 2.04
C PHE A 57 4.60 -4.70 0.71
N ILE A 58 4.01 -3.55 0.40
CA ILE A 58 3.13 -3.36 -0.76
C ILE A 58 3.44 -2.03 -1.44
N GLU A 59 2.98 -1.88 -2.69
CA GLU A 59 3.19 -0.64 -3.45
C GLU A 59 2.50 0.58 -2.79
N ASP A 60 3.21 1.71 -2.82
CA ASP A 60 2.73 3.02 -2.38
C ASP A 60 1.37 3.34 -2.99
N ARG A 61 0.41 3.76 -2.16
CA ARG A 61 -0.95 4.07 -2.60
C ARG A 61 -1.53 5.27 -1.90
N ALA A 62 -2.57 5.84 -2.49
CA ALA A 62 -3.33 6.86 -1.81
C ALA A 62 -4.05 6.25 -0.60
N VAL A 63 -4.06 7.00 0.51
CA VAL A 63 -4.83 6.67 1.71
C VAL A 63 -5.65 7.89 2.07
N ASP A 64 -6.96 7.70 2.10
CA ASP A 64 -7.89 8.72 2.59
C ASP A 64 -8.13 8.53 4.09
N ILE A 65 -8.24 9.64 4.80
CA ILE A 65 -8.54 9.66 6.23
C ILE A 65 -9.74 10.58 6.41
N TRP A 66 -10.86 10.00 6.83
CA TRP A 66 -12.05 10.76 7.18
C TRP A 66 -12.14 10.92 8.69
N LEU A 67 -12.31 12.17 9.12
CA LEU A 67 -12.51 12.54 10.51
C LEU A 67 -13.96 13.03 10.69
N PRO A 68 -14.67 12.56 11.75
CA PRO A 68 -16.04 13.00 12.00
C PRO A 68 -16.10 14.48 12.39
N ASP A 69 -17.28 15.10 12.24
CA ASP A 69 -17.55 16.43 12.80
C ASP A 69 -17.17 16.47 14.29
N GLY A 70 -16.49 17.53 14.71
CA GLY A 70 -16.09 17.70 16.11
C GLY A 70 -14.87 16.87 16.55
N TYR A 71 -14.15 16.25 15.62
CA TYR A 71 -12.88 15.58 15.91
C TYR A 71 -11.95 16.46 16.76
N SER A 72 -11.41 15.88 17.84
CA SER A 72 -10.45 16.53 18.74
C SER A 72 -9.22 15.65 18.95
N GLN A 73 -8.05 16.28 19.03
CA GLN A 73 -6.80 15.57 19.35
C GLN A 73 -6.75 15.08 20.82
N ASP A 74 -7.59 15.64 21.68
CA ASP A 74 -7.66 15.27 23.10
C ASP A 74 -8.56 14.05 23.38
N GLN A 75 -9.29 13.59 22.36
CA GLN A 75 -10.21 12.46 22.45
C GLN A 75 -9.68 11.24 21.69
N LYS A 76 -9.99 10.04 22.21
CA LYS A 76 -9.72 8.78 21.50
C LYS A 76 -10.91 8.37 20.66
N TYR A 77 -10.62 7.93 19.43
CA TYR A 77 -11.60 7.41 18.48
C TYR A 77 -11.25 5.95 18.16
N ALA A 78 -12.27 5.13 17.84
CA ALA A 78 -12.00 3.87 17.17
C ALA A 78 -11.48 4.13 15.74
N VAL A 79 -10.81 3.15 15.15
CA VAL A 79 -10.33 3.23 13.76
C VAL A 79 -11.00 2.16 12.95
N LEU A 80 -11.74 2.57 11.92
CA LEU A 80 -12.33 1.68 10.94
C LEU A 80 -11.46 1.71 9.68
N TYR A 81 -10.82 0.60 9.35
CA TYR A 81 -10.08 0.45 8.09
C TYR A 81 -11.03 -0.03 6.99
N MET A 82 -11.14 0.72 5.89
CA MET A 82 -12.01 0.38 4.76
C MET A 82 -11.24 0.44 3.45
N HIS A 83 -11.11 -0.69 2.77
CA HIS A 83 -10.50 -0.74 1.44
C HIS A 83 -11.35 -0.01 0.39
N ASP A 84 -10.76 0.22 -0.78
CA ASP A 84 -11.36 0.97 -1.89
C ASP A 84 -11.67 2.42 -1.56
N GLY A 85 -10.74 3.08 -0.86
CA GLY A 85 -10.91 4.45 -0.37
C GLY A 85 -11.42 5.46 -1.40
N GLN A 86 -11.04 5.32 -2.68
CA GLN A 86 -11.53 6.21 -3.73
C GLN A 86 -13.05 6.17 -3.95
N MET A 87 -13.73 5.11 -3.48
CA MET A 87 -15.16 4.89 -3.69
C MET A 87 -16.02 5.33 -2.49
N LEU A 88 -15.42 5.72 -1.37
CA LEU A 88 -16.15 5.77 -0.10
C LEU A 88 -16.95 7.07 0.12
N PHE A 89 -16.40 8.22 -0.28
CA PHE A 89 -16.83 9.53 0.23
C PHE A 89 -17.30 10.53 -0.82
N ASP A 90 -16.71 10.53 -2.02
CA ASP A 90 -17.00 11.55 -3.04
C ASP A 90 -17.24 10.91 -4.41
N SER A 91 -18.51 10.74 -4.73
CA SER A 91 -19.02 10.20 -5.98
C SER A 91 -18.52 10.96 -7.20
N THR A 92 -18.24 12.26 -7.10
CA THR A 92 -17.74 13.06 -8.24
C THR A 92 -16.33 12.63 -8.67
N SER A 93 -15.54 12.10 -7.74
CA SER A 93 -14.19 11.61 -7.95
C SER A 93 -14.13 10.17 -8.48
N THR A 94 -15.24 9.43 -8.41
CA THR A 94 -15.30 8.02 -8.83
C THR A 94 -15.50 7.84 -10.34
N TRP A 95 -15.14 6.64 -10.81
CA TRP A 95 -15.28 6.27 -12.22
C TRP A 95 -16.75 6.07 -12.64
N ASN A 96 -17.62 5.61 -11.74
CA ASN A 96 -19.03 5.31 -12.02
C ASN A 96 -20.01 6.38 -11.48
N LYS A 97 -19.50 7.48 -10.91
CA LYS A 97 -20.30 8.54 -10.29
C LYS A 97 -21.19 8.06 -9.14
N GLN A 98 -20.72 7.05 -8.40
CA GLN A 98 -21.38 6.52 -7.22
C GLN A 98 -20.37 6.45 -6.07
N GLU A 99 -20.85 6.61 -4.85
CA GLU A 99 -20.07 6.41 -3.64
C GLU A 99 -20.77 5.42 -2.70
N TRP A 100 -20.07 4.98 -1.66
CA TRP A 100 -20.63 4.08 -0.65
C TRP A 100 -21.24 4.80 0.56
N GLN A 101 -21.22 6.12 0.55
CA GLN A 101 -21.88 7.02 1.50
C GLN A 101 -21.42 6.81 2.95
N VAL A 102 -20.10 6.60 3.11
CA VAL A 102 -19.54 6.24 4.40
C VAL A 102 -19.69 7.38 5.40
N ASP A 103 -19.43 8.61 4.99
CA ASP A 103 -19.52 9.78 5.87
C ASP A 103 -20.96 10.10 6.27
N GLU A 104 -21.96 9.92 5.40
CA GLU A 104 -23.38 10.10 5.73
C GLU A 104 -23.82 9.09 6.80
N VAL A 105 -23.54 7.82 6.55
CA VAL A 105 -23.99 6.72 7.42
C VAL A 105 -23.26 6.77 8.75
N ALA A 106 -21.93 6.93 8.73
CA ALA A 106 -21.11 7.04 9.93
C ALA A 106 -21.59 8.22 10.79
N SER A 107 -21.74 9.41 10.21
CA SER A 107 -22.19 10.61 10.93
C SER A 107 -23.59 10.44 11.53
N LYS A 108 -24.52 9.82 10.79
CA LYS A 108 -25.86 9.53 11.30
C LYS A 108 -25.84 8.55 12.47
N LEU A 109 -25.03 7.50 12.40
CA LEU A 109 -24.91 6.51 13.48
C LEU A 109 -24.26 7.11 14.73
N MET A 110 -23.23 7.94 14.57
CA MET A 110 -22.59 8.65 15.69
C MET A 110 -23.54 9.67 16.34
N LYS A 111 -24.21 10.52 15.54
CA LYS A 111 -25.20 11.50 16.04
C LYS A 111 -26.37 10.85 16.78
N SER A 112 -26.69 9.60 16.46
CA SER A 112 -27.73 8.81 17.14
C SER A 112 -27.21 7.90 18.26
N ASN A 113 -25.92 8.02 18.62
CA ASN A 113 -25.26 7.22 19.66
C ASN A 113 -25.42 5.70 19.48
N LYS A 114 -25.43 5.22 18.23
CA LYS A 114 -25.56 3.79 17.90
C LYS A 114 -24.22 3.07 17.76
N VAL A 115 -23.15 3.83 17.61
CA VAL A 115 -21.78 3.34 17.48
C VAL A 115 -20.86 4.23 18.32
N GLN A 116 -19.73 3.69 18.74
CA GLN A 116 -18.63 4.50 19.26
C GLN A 116 -18.15 5.45 18.15
N GLU A 117 -17.71 6.66 18.52
CA GLU A 117 -17.10 7.56 17.54
C GLU A 117 -15.81 6.95 16.96
N PHE A 118 -15.65 7.08 15.64
CA PHE A 118 -14.52 6.52 14.92
C PHE A 118 -14.05 7.42 13.79
N ILE A 119 -12.79 7.23 13.40
CA ILE A 119 -12.24 7.72 12.13
C ILE A 119 -12.23 6.59 11.11
N VAL A 120 -12.20 6.95 9.82
CA VAL A 120 -12.04 5.96 8.75
C VAL A 120 -10.68 6.15 8.10
N VAL A 121 -9.91 5.06 8.01
CA VAL A 121 -8.63 5.01 7.28
C VAL A 121 -8.84 4.13 6.06
N ALA A 122 -8.71 4.73 4.89
CA ALA A 122 -9.23 4.19 3.65
C ALA A 122 -8.15 4.06 2.57
N PRO A 123 -7.37 2.96 2.56
CA PRO A 123 -6.42 2.70 1.50
C PRO A 123 -7.13 2.48 0.16
N HIS A 124 -6.63 3.16 -0.87
CA HIS A 124 -7.09 2.96 -2.25
C HIS A 124 -6.57 1.63 -2.78
N ASN A 125 -7.34 0.99 -3.65
CA ASN A 125 -6.74 -0.04 -4.51
C ASN A 125 -5.94 0.63 -5.65
N ILE A 126 -5.01 -0.13 -6.22
CA ILE A 126 -4.30 0.23 -7.45
C ILE A 126 -4.86 -0.65 -8.56
N SER A 127 -5.61 -0.06 -9.50
CA SER A 127 -6.37 -0.80 -10.52
C SER A 127 -5.52 -1.84 -11.26
N GLU A 128 -4.28 -1.49 -11.57
CA GLU A 128 -3.33 -2.28 -12.34
C GLU A 128 -2.89 -3.56 -11.61
N ILE A 129 -2.83 -3.55 -10.28
CA ILE A 129 -2.37 -4.68 -9.47
C ILE A 129 -3.42 -5.15 -8.46
N ARG A 130 -4.65 -4.63 -8.54
CA ARG A 130 -5.75 -4.91 -7.60
C ARG A 130 -5.98 -6.40 -7.40
N HIS A 131 -5.94 -7.17 -8.49
CA HIS A 131 -6.08 -8.62 -8.41
C HIS A 131 -4.94 -9.25 -7.62
N SER A 132 -3.70 -8.88 -7.91
CA SER A 132 -2.52 -9.39 -7.21
C SER A 132 -2.48 -9.01 -5.72
N ASP A 133 -3.00 -7.83 -5.36
CA ASP A 133 -3.04 -7.33 -3.98
C ASP A 133 -4.14 -7.98 -3.12
N TYR A 134 -5.24 -8.39 -3.73
CA TYR A 134 -6.42 -8.91 -2.99
C TYR A 134 -6.68 -10.40 -3.20
N PHE A 135 -5.93 -11.07 -4.07
CA PHE A 135 -6.10 -12.50 -4.29
C PHE A 135 -5.41 -13.29 -3.16
N PRO A 136 -6.09 -14.14 -2.39
CA PRO A 136 -5.50 -14.78 -1.20
C PRO A 136 -4.29 -15.67 -1.51
N GLN A 137 -3.12 -15.41 -0.91
CA GLN A 137 -1.88 -16.15 -1.21
C GLN A 137 -1.90 -17.55 -0.63
N LYS A 138 -2.25 -17.73 0.65
CA LYS A 138 -2.27 -19.08 1.27
C LYS A 138 -3.17 -20.08 0.51
N PRO A 139 -4.42 -19.74 0.12
CA PRO A 139 -5.24 -20.61 -0.72
C PRO A 139 -4.59 -20.89 -2.09
N PHE A 140 -4.00 -19.89 -2.74
CA PHE A 140 -3.33 -20.08 -4.03
C PHE A 140 -2.18 -21.09 -3.94
N GLU A 141 -1.33 -20.92 -2.94
CA GLU A 141 -0.16 -21.79 -2.70
C GLU A 141 -0.56 -23.23 -2.35
N SER A 142 -1.74 -23.42 -1.77
CA SER A 142 -2.28 -24.75 -1.46
C SER A 142 -2.72 -25.54 -2.71
N LEU A 143 -2.87 -24.89 -3.87
CA LEU A 143 -3.29 -25.53 -5.11
C LEU A 143 -2.15 -26.35 -5.74
N PRO A 144 -2.46 -27.44 -6.47
CA PRO A 144 -1.47 -28.12 -7.28
C PRO A 144 -0.79 -27.16 -8.26
N LYS A 145 0.52 -27.35 -8.50
CA LYS A 145 1.30 -26.47 -9.39
C LYS A 145 0.66 -26.28 -10.76
N LYS A 146 0.12 -27.36 -11.34
CA LYS A 146 -0.63 -27.31 -12.61
C LYS A 146 -1.82 -26.34 -12.57
N THR A 147 -2.53 -26.28 -11.46
CA THR A 147 -3.67 -25.37 -11.28
C THR A 147 -3.18 -23.93 -11.12
N GLN A 148 -2.12 -23.70 -10.34
CA GLN A 148 -1.49 -22.38 -10.22
C GLN A 148 -1.06 -21.84 -11.59
N ASP A 149 -0.39 -22.66 -12.39
CA ASP A 149 0.07 -22.29 -13.73
C ASP A 149 -1.10 -22.01 -14.68
N SER A 150 -2.20 -22.76 -14.55
CA SER A 150 -3.43 -22.51 -15.31
C SER A 150 -4.06 -21.16 -14.97
N ILE A 151 -4.06 -20.75 -13.69
CA ILE A 151 -4.59 -19.45 -13.26
C ILE A 151 -3.78 -18.31 -13.88
N PHE A 152 -2.45 -18.41 -13.86
CA PHE A 152 -1.58 -17.41 -14.49
C PHE A 152 -1.75 -17.37 -16.01
N ALA A 153 -1.89 -18.52 -16.65
CA ALA A 153 -2.15 -18.60 -18.10
C ALA A 153 -3.49 -17.92 -18.46
N GLU A 154 -4.53 -18.18 -17.68
CA GLU A 154 -5.86 -17.58 -17.87
C GLU A 154 -5.81 -16.05 -17.66
N ALA A 155 -5.17 -15.58 -16.58
CA ALA A 155 -5.04 -14.15 -16.32
C ALA A 155 -4.34 -13.42 -17.48
N LYS A 156 -3.27 -14.01 -18.02
CA LYS A 156 -2.57 -13.48 -19.19
C LYS A 156 -3.46 -13.44 -20.44
N GLN A 157 -4.26 -14.47 -20.69
CA GLN A 157 -5.19 -14.49 -21.82
C GLN A 157 -6.26 -13.39 -21.72
N ASN A 158 -6.65 -13.04 -20.50
CA ASN A 158 -7.65 -12.00 -20.22
C ASN A 158 -7.04 -10.60 -20.01
N ASN A 159 -5.75 -10.40 -20.33
CA ASN A 159 -5.02 -9.14 -20.13
C ASN A 159 -5.05 -8.63 -18.67
N ILE A 160 -5.12 -9.53 -17.69
CA ILE A 160 -5.05 -9.21 -16.27
C ILE A 160 -3.57 -9.22 -15.87
N SER A 161 -3.11 -8.11 -15.29
CA SER A 161 -1.74 -8.01 -14.75
C SER A 161 -1.64 -8.78 -13.42
N PHE A 162 -1.44 -10.08 -13.56
CA PHE A 162 -1.32 -11.03 -12.45
C PHE A 162 -0.12 -11.93 -12.71
N THR A 163 1.07 -11.46 -12.33
CA THR A 163 2.36 -12.16 -12.55
C THR A 163 2.97 -12.66 -11.25
N LYS A 164 2.56 -12.08 -10.13
CA LYS A 164 2.87 -12.47 -8.76
C LYS A 164 1.72 -12.06 -7.84
N LEU A 165 1.64 -12.67 -6.67
CA LEU A 165 0.78 -12.21 -5.58
C LEU A 165 1.54 -11.20 -4.72
N ASN A 166 0.82 -10.20 -4.22
CA ASN A 166 1.31 -9.22 -3.25
C ASN A 166 0.53 -9.27 -1.92
N SER A 167 -0.43 -10.19 -1.81
CA SER A 167 -1.25 -10.46 -0.63
C SER A 167 -0.52 -11.35 0.40
N ASP A 168 -1.19 -11.74 1.49
CA ASP A 168 -0.64 -12.55 2.59
C ASP A 168 -1.05 -14.04 2.59
#